data_AF-A0A9X9M069-F1
#
_entry.id   AF-A0A9X9M069-F1
#
_cell.length_a   1.000
_cell.length_b   1.000
_cell.length_c   1.000
_cell.angle_alpha   90.00
_cell.angle_beta   90.00
_cell.angle_gamma   90.00
#
_symmetry.space_group_name_H-M   'P 1'
#
loop_
_entity.id
_entity.type
_entity.pdbx_description
1 polymer ?
#
loop_
_entity_poly.entity_id
_entity_poly.type
_entity_poly.pdbx_seq_one_letter_code
_entity_poly.pdbx_strand_id
1 'polypeptide(L)'
;MFAVHLMAFYCSKLKEDQIKKVDRFLYHMRLSDETLLDIMARFQAEMQKGLGKDTNPTASVKMLPTFVRAIPDGSENGEFLSLDFGGSKFRVLKVQVSEAGKRKVQMESQFYPTPNEIIRGNGSEVWGSRGEALTSSL
;
A
#
# COMPACT_ATOMS: atom_id res chain seq x y z
N MET A 1 9.91 -24.43 56.97
CA MET A 1 9.18 -23.23 56.49
C MET A 1 9.77 -22.61 55.22
N PHE A 2 11.09 -22.62 55.00
CA PHE A 2 11.71 -22.10 53.77
C PHE A 2 11.34 -22.82 52.47
N ALA A 3 11.23 -24.15 52.47
CA ALA A 3 10.89 -24.93 51.26
C ALA A 3 9.47 -24.64 50.74
N VAL A 4 8.52 -24.38 51.65
CA VAL A 4 7.12 -24.06 51.31
C VAL A 4 7.01 -22.66 50.72
N HIS A 5 7.78 -21.70 51.25
CA HIS A 5 7.91 -20.36 50.65
C HIS A 5 8.62 -20.37 49.30
N LEU A 6 9.65 -21.20 49.14
CA LEU A 6 10.37 -21.35 47.87
C LEU A 6 9.47 -21.96 46.79
N MET A 7 8.66 -22.97 47.14
CA MET A 7 7.67 -23.55 46.23
C MET A 7 6.50 -22.62 45.95
N ALA A 8 6.01 -21.87 46.95
CA ALA A 8 4.99 -20.85 46.74
C ALA A 8 5.50 -19.69 45.84
N PHE A 9 6.77 -19.33 45.96
CA PHE A 9 7.46 -18.36 45.09
C PHE A 9 7.67 -18.90 43.67
N TYR A 10 7.99 -20.18 43.52
CA TYR A 10 8.12 -20.85 42.21
C TYR A 10 6.75 -20.98 41.52
N CYS A 11 5.71 -21.39 42.27
CA CYS A 11 4.34 -21.51 41.78
C CYS A 11 3.68 -20.15 41.48
N SER A 12 4.03 -19.08 42.21
CA SER A 12 3.55 -17.73 41.89
C SER A 12 4.25 -17.14 40.67
N LYS A 13 5.53 -17.46 40.43
CA LYS A 13 6.23 -17.13 39.18
C LYS A 13 5.73 -17.89 37.94
N LEU A 14 5.00 -19.00 38.14
CA LEU A 14 4.46 -19.88 37.10
C LEU A 14 2.97 -19.65 36.78
N LYS A 15 2.33 -18.62 37.33
CA LYS A 15 1.08 -18.12 36.75
C LYS A 15 1.43 -17.32 35.51
N GLU A 16 1.31 -17.97 34.36
CA GLU A 16 1.50 -17.32 33.07
C GLU A 16 0.50 -16.18 32.95
N ASP A 17 1.02 -14.95 33.07
CA ASP A 17 0.29 -13.72 32.82
C ASP A 17 -0.39 -13.81 31.44
N GLN A 18 -1.62 -13.32 31.33
CA GLN A 18 -2.38 -13.39 30.08
C GLN A 18 -1.60 -12.77 28.92
N ILE A 19 -0.77 -11.75 29.20
CA ILE A 19 0.16 -11.14 28.25
C ILE A 19 1.13 -12.16 27.67
N LYS A 20 1.71 -13.05 28.51
CA LYS A 20 2.65 -14.09 28.06
C LYS A 20 1.98 -15.16 27.21
N LYS A 21 0.71 -15.48 27.49
CA LYS A 21 -0.08 -16.42 26.66
C LYS A 21 -0.34 -15.83 25.28
N VAL A 22 -0.73 -14.55 25.23
CA VAL A 22 -0.93 -13.82 23.97
C VAL A 22 0.38 -13.71 23.20
N ASP A 23 1.49 -13.36 23.85
CA ASP A 23 2.80 -13.28 23.21
C ASP A 23 3.25 -14.62 22.63
N ARG A 24 3.01 -15.73 23.35
CA ARG A 24 3.31 -17.07 22.83
C ARG A 24 2.44 -17.40 21.62
N PHE A 25 1.15 -17.11 21.68
CA PHE A 25 0.23 -17.34 20.58
C PHE A 25 0.60 -16.53 19.33
N LEU A 26 1.01 -15.27 19.52
CA LEU A 26 1.42 -14.35 18.45
C LEU A 26 2.91 -14.41 18.13
N TYR A 27 3.67 -15.36 18.71
CA TYR A 27 5.12 -15.40 18.58
C TYR A 27 5.58 -15.42 17.11
N HIS A 28 4.88 -16.16 16.25
CA HIS A 28 5.19 -16.23 14.81
C HIS A 28 4.98 -14.92 14.04
N MET A 29 4.32 -13.92 14.64
CA MET A 29 4.17 -12.57 14.08
C MET A 29 5.21 -11.59 14.63
N ARG A 30 6.00 -11.99 15.64
CA ARG A 30 7.07 -11.18 16.21
C ARG A 30 8.35 -11.40 15.39
N LEU A 31 8.62 -10.48 14.47
CA LEU A 31 9.80 -10.55 13.62
C LEU A 31 11.00 -9.92 14.33
N SER A 32 12.11 -10.66 14.40
CA SER A 32 13.40 -10.10 14.84
C SER A 32 14.03 -9.25 13.73
N ASP A 33 14.98 -8.39 14.10
CA ASP A 33 15.76 -7.62 13.12
C ASP A 33 16.46 -8.54 12.10
N GLU A 34 17.00 -9.68 12.54
CA GLU A 34 17.59 -10.70 11.67
C GLU A 34 16.58 -11.23 10.64
N THR A 35 15.35 -11.49 11.08
CA THR A 35 14.27 -11.94 10.19
C THR A 35 13.90 -10.85 9.18
N LEU A 36 13.85 -9.58 9.60
CA LEU A 36 13.55 -8.46 8.72
C LEU A 36 14.66 -8.24 7.67
N LEU A 37 15.92 -8.38 8.06
CA LEU A 37 17.07 -8.32 7.15
C LEU A 37 17.04 -9.45 6.12
N ASP A 38 16.68 -10.68 6.51
CA ASP A 38 16.49 -11.81 5.60
C ASP A 38 15.33 -11.54 4.61
N ILE A 39 14.19 -11.05 5.10
CA ILE A 39 13.06 -10.66 4.24
C ILE A 39 13.47 -9.59 3.22
N MET A 40 14.22 -8.56 3.64
CA MET A 40 14.73 -7.52 2.76
C MET A 40 15.65 -8.10 1.68
N ALA A 41 16.57 -8.98 2.04
CA ALA A 41 17.47 -9.62 1.09
C ALA A 41 16.71 -10.48 0.06
N ARG A 42 15.71 -11.25 0.50
CA ARG A 42 14.84 -12.04 -0.38
C ARG A 42 14.03 -11.16 -1.33
N PHE A 43 13.48 -10.05 -0.83
CA PHE A 43 12.74 -9.11 -1.66
C PHE A 43 13.65 -8.46 -2.71
N GLN A 44 14.88 -8.09 -2.33
CA GLN A 44 15.89 -7.60 -3.27
C GLN A 44 16.23 -8.62 -4.36
N ALA A 45 16.41 -9.91 -3.99
CA ALA A 45 16.64 -10.97 -4.96
C ALA A 45 15.47 -11.12 -5.96
N GLU A 46 14.21 -11.06 -5.48
CA GLU A 46 13.04 -11.12 -6.35
C GLU A 46 12.90 -9.87 -7.24
N MET A 47 13.29 -8.68 -6.77
CA MET A 47 13.37 -7.49 -7.63
C MET A 47 14.39 -7.67 -8.76
N GLN A 48 15.58 -8.20 -8.47
CA GLN A 48 16.58 -8.49 -9.51
C GLN A 48 16.07 -9.52 -10.51
N LYS A 49 15.41 -10.57 -10.03
CA LYS A 49 14.73 -11.56 -10.86
C LYS A 49 13.65 -10.94 -11.74
N GLY A 50 12.89 -9.98 -11.20
CA GLY A 50 11.87 -9.23 -11.93
C GLY A 50 12.44 -8.32 -13.03
N LEU A 51 13.65 -7.78 -12.85
CA LEU A 51 14.31 -6.94 -13.87
C LEU A 51 14.99 -7.77 -14.97
N GLY A 52 15.39 -9.02 -14.67
CA GLY A 52 16.04 -9.89 -15.66
C GLY A 52 15.09 -10.33 -16.77
N LYS A 53 15.49 -10.15 -18.03
CA LYS A 53 14.70 -10.47 -19.22
C LYS A 53 14.17 -11.91 -19.22
N ASP A 54 15.06 -12.87 -18.92
CA ASP A 54 14.72 -14.31 -18.97
C ASP A 54 14.05 -14.79 -17.69
N THR A 55 14.24 -14.08 -16.58
CA THR A 55 13.72 -14.45 -15.25
C THR A 55 12.37 -13.80 -14.92
N ASN A 56 12.03 -12.68 -15.57
CA ASN A 56 10.77 -11.95 -15.36
C ASN A 56 9.49 -12.81 -15.54
N PRO A 57 9.38 -13.69 -16.57
CA PRO A 57 8.17 -14.49 -16.77
C PRO A 57 7.77 -15.30 -15.53
N THR A 58 8.75 -15.79 -14.77
CA THR A 58 8.55 -16.60 -13.56
C THR A 58 8.85 -15.86 -12.25
N ALA A 59 9.16 -14.57 -12.29
CA ALA A 59 9.36 -13.74 -11.10
C ALA A 59 8.03 -13.44 -10.41
N SER A 60 8.02 -13.43 -9.08
CA SER A 60 6.84 -13.05 -8.29
C SER A 60 6.68 -11.54 -8.23
N VAL A 61 7.80 -10.80 -8.16
CA VAL A 61 7.84 -9.33 -8.24
C VAL A 61 8.12 -8.93 -9.69
N LYS A 62 7.13 -8.35 -10.39
CA LYS A 62 7.17 -8.18 -11.86
C LYS A 62 7.99 -6.99 -12.37
N MET A 63 8.34 -6.03 -11.51
CA MET A 63 9.13 -4.85 -11.87
C MET A 63 8.65 -4.18 -13.19
N LEU A 64 7.34 -3.93 -13.28
CA LEU A 64 6.71 -3.43 -14.50
C LEU A 64 7.18 -1.99 -14.83
N PRO A 65 7.47 -1.68 -16.11
CA PRO A 65 7.85 -0.33 -16.51
C PRO A 65 6.65 0.62 -16.41
N THR A 66 6.83 1.76 -15.74
CA THR A 66 5.81 2.82 -15.63
C THR A 66 5.84 3.81 -16.80
N PHE A 67 6.90 3.75 -17.62
CA PHE A 67 7.22 4.73 -18.68
C PHE A 67 7.48 6.17 -18.19
N VAL A 68 7.49 6.41 -16.88
CA VAL A 68 7.94 7.67 -16.27
C VAL A 68 9.47 7.65 -16.17
N ARG A 69 10.14 8.59 -16.85
CA ARG A 69 11.61 8.58 -17.02
C ARG A 69 12.35 9.56 -16.11
N ALA A 70 11.66 10.52 -15.53
CA ALA A 70 12.23 11.53 -14.65
C ALA A 70 11.19 11.97 -13.61
N ILE A 71 11.68 12.52 -12.51
CA ILE A 71 10.86 13.26 -11.55
C ILE A 71 10.59 14.68 -12.08
N PRO A 72 9.56 15.38 -11.57
CA PRO A 72 9.26 16.74 -12.00
C PRO A 72 10.43 17.71 -11.83
N ASP A 73 10.68 18.53 -12.85
CA ASP A 73 11.79 19.51 -12.87
C ASP A 73 11.34 20.95 -12.64
N GLY A 74 10.03 21.21 -12.62
CA GLY A 74 9.44 22.51 -12.40
C GLY A 74 9.11 23.27 -13.68
N SER A 75 9.41 22.71 -14.85
CA SER A 75 8.99 23.24 -16.15
C SER A 75 7.54 22.87 -16.49
N GLU A 76 6.88 22.04 -15.68
CA GLU A 76 5.51 21.62 -15.92
C GLU A 76 4.55 22.80 -15.81
N ASN A 77 3.67 22.93 -16.81
CA ASN A 77 2.69 23.99 -16.88
C ASN A 77 1.46 23.48 -17.63
N GLY A 78 0.27 23.86 -17.18
CA GLY A 78 -0.98 23.51 -17.84
C GLY A 78 -2.09 23.11 -16.88
N GLU A 79 -3.22 22.75 -17.48
CA GLU A 79 -4.39 22.23 -16.78
C GLU A 79 -4.58 20.76 -17.16
N PHE A 80 -4.71 19.91 -16.15
CA PHE A 80 -4.74 18.46 -16.30
C PHE A 80 -5.94 17.88 -15.58
N LEU A 81 -6.52 16.83 -16.16
CA LEU A 81 -7.51 16.00 -15.48
C LEU A 81 -6.83 14.70 -15.04
N SER A 82 -7.04 14.31 -13.79
CA SER A 82 -6.54 13.05 -13.23
C SER A 82 -7.69 12.19 -12.75
N LEU A 83 -7.55 10.89 -12.94
CA LEU A 83 -8.50 9.88 -12.50
C LEU A 83 -7.81 8.94 -11.53
N ASP A 84 -8.41 8.77 -10.36
CA ASP A 84 -7.91 7.86 -9.34
C ASP A 84 -8.89 6.69 -9.17
N PHE A 85 -8.39 5.50 -9.51
CA PHE A 85 -9.11 4.24 -9.51
C PHE A 85 -8.31 3.18 -8.74
N GLY A 86 -8.97 2.43 -7.87
CA GLY A 86 -8.38 1.29 -7.17
C GLY A 86 -8.47 1.35 -5.64
N GLY A 87 -8.89 2.48 -5.08
CA GLY A 87 -9.26 2.61 -3.66
C GLY A 87 -10.75 2.43 -3.39
N SER A 88 -11.20 2.81 -2.19
CA SER A 88 -12.62 2.72 -1.79
C SER A 88 -13.54 3.72 -2.51
N LYS A 89 -12.99 4.72 -3.19
CA LYS A 89 -13.73 5.79 -3.88
C LYS A 89 -13.09 6.09 -5.23
N PHE A 90 -13.90 6.54 -6.18
CA PHE A 90 -13.42 7.13 -7.41
C PHE A 90 -13.29 8.63 -7.25
N ARG A 91 -12.22 9.18 -7.79
CA ARG A 91 -11.96 10.61 -7.71
C ARG A 91 -11.55 11.12 -9.09
N VAL A 92 -12.20 12.22 -9.47
CA VAL A 92 -11.79 13.06 -10.60
C VAL A 92 -11.11 14.30 -10.00
N LEU A 93 -9.90 14.60 -10.46
CA LEU A 93 -9.16 15.80 -10.05
C LEU A 93 -8.89 16.71 -11.23
N LYS A 94 -9.17 17.99 -11.05
CA LYS A 94 -8.68 19.05 -11.93
C LYS A 94 -7.43 19.66 -11.30
N VAL A 95 -6.31 19.62 -12.01
CA VAL A 95 -4.99 20.03 -11.54
C VAL A 95 -4.48 21.15 -12.42
N GLN A 96 -4.28 22.34 -11.86
CA GLN A 96 -3.67 23.46 -12.55
C GLN A 96 -2.25 23.67 -12.04
N VAL A 97 -1.28 23.58 -12.95
CA VAL A 97 0.14 23.78 -12.70
C VAL A 97 0.56 25.05 -13.42
N SER A 98 1.24 25.95 -12.71
CA SER A 98 1.69 27.23 -13.27
C SER A 98 3.19 27.40 -13.11
N GLU A 99 3.84 27.83 -14.19
CA GLU A 99 5.25 28.21 -14.24
C GLU A 99 5.41 29.62 -13.64
N ALA A 100 5.42 29.73 -12.31
CA ALA A 100 5.85 30.95 -11.64
C ALA A 100 6.56 30.56 -10.36
N GLY A 101 7.67 31.24 -10.04
CA GLY A 101 8.68 30.88 -9.02
C GLY A 101 8.21 30.61 -7.58
N LYS A 102 6.90 30.55 -7.33
CA LYS A 102 6.26 29.88 -6.20
C LYS A 102 5.33 28.80 -6.75
N ARG A 103 5.84 27.56 -6.85
CA ARG A 103 5.14 26.29 -7.17
C ARG A 103 3.67 26.28 -6.71
N LYS A 104 2.76 26.82 -7.51
CA LYS A 104 1.33 26.89 -7.15
C LYS A 104 0.60 25.84 -7.98
N VAL A 105 0.50 24.65 -7.41
CA VAL A 105 -0.40 23.60 -7.90
C VAL A 105 -1.76 23.84 -7.25
N GLN A 106 -2.79 24.06 -8.05
CA GLN A 106 -4.18 24.14 -7.59
C GLN A 106 -4.88 22.84 -7.93
N MET A 107 -5.63 22.29 -6.97
CA MET A 107 -6.32 21.01 -7.13
C MET A 107 -7.77 21.14 -6.67
N GLU A 108 -8.68 20.78 -7.56
CA GLU A 108 -10.10 20.60 -7.26
C GLU A 108 -10.43 19.12 -7.40
N SER A 109 -11.21 18.55 -6.47
CA SER A 109 -11.50 17.12 -6.44
C SER A 109 -12.99 16.87 -6.28
N GLN A 110 -13.52 15.96 -7.09
CA GLN A 110 -14.87 15.43 -6.95
C GLN A 110 -14.82 13.93 -6.66
N PHE A 111 -15.64 13.49 -5.70
CA PHE A 111 -15.69 12.10 -5.25
C PHE A 111 -16.97 11.45 -5.70
N TYR A 112 -16.84 10.27 -6.31
CA TYR A 112 -17.97 9.46 -6.74
C TYR A 112 -17.96 8.13 -5.97
N PRO A 113 -19.06 7.79 -5.28
CA PRO A 113 -19.23 6.46 -4.70
C PRO A 113 -19.04 5.40 -5.78
N THR A 114 -18.42 4.27 -5.42
CA THR A 114 -18.36 3.11 -6.31
C THR A 114 -19.14 1.97 -5.65
N PRO A 115 -20.44 1.81 -5.99
CA PRO A 115 -21.25 0.68 -5.54
C PRO A 115 -20.57 -0.66 -5.82
N ASN A 116 -20.78 -1.64 -4.93
CA ASN A 116 -20.16 -2.96 -5.05
C ASN A 116 -20.59 -3.69 -6.33
N GLU A 117 -21.80 -3.39 -6.80
CA GLU A 117 -22.38 -3.90 -8.04
C GLU A 117 -21.57 -3.46 -9.25
N ILE A 118 -21.04 -2.22 -9.24
CA ILE A 118 -20.17 -1.71 -10.30
C ILE A 118 -18.78 -2.32 -10.18
N ILE A 119 -18.22 -2.44 -8.96
CA ILE A 119 -16.88 -3.05 -8.75
C ILE A 119 -16.85 -4.51 -9.23
N ARG A 120 -17.95 -5.25 -9.05
CA ARG A 120 -18.11 -6.65 -9.45
C ARG A 120 -18.80 -6.81 -10.81
N GLY A 121 -19.15 -5.70 -11.45
CA GLY A 121 -19.81 -5.67 -12.75
C GLY A 121 -18.86 -6.03 -13.88
N ASN A 122 -19.36 -6.01 -15.10
CA ASN A 122 -18.52 -6.19 -16.28
C ASN A 122 -17.72 -4.92 -16.58
N GLY A 123 -16.67 -5.05 -17.42
CA GLY A 123 -15.81 -3.92 -17.76
C GLY A 123 -16.59 -2.73 -18.33
N SER A 124 -17.62 -2.97 -19.14
CA SER A 124 -18.43 -1.91 -19.76
C SER A 124 -19.21 -1.10 -18.71
N GLU A 125 -19.77 -1.75 -17.69
CA GLU A 125 -20.48 -1.09 -16.58
C GLU A 125 -19.52 -0.22 -15.76
N VAL A 126 -18.32 -0.76 -15.46
CA VAL A 126 -17.26 -0.02 -14.76
C VAL A 126 -16.90 1.24 -15.56
N TRP A 127 -16.54 1.08 -16.83
CA TRP A 127 -16.08 2.21 -17.67
C TRP A 127 -17.19 3.20 -18.01
N GLY A 128 -18.43 2.73 -18.19
CA GLY A 128 -19.59 3.59 -18.42
C GLY A 128 -19.83 4.54 -17.24
N SER A 129 -19.86 4.01 -16.02
CA SER A 129 -20.03 4.84 -14.81
C SER A 129 -18.93 5.89 -14.63
N ARG A 130 -17.68 5.58 -15.05
CA ARG A 130 -16.57 6.54 -15.01
C ARG A 130 -16.70 7.63 -16.07
N GLY A 131 -17.19 7.28 -17.25
CA GLY A 131 -17.49 8.26 -18.32
C GLY A 131 -18.56 9.28 -17.90
N GLU A 132 -19.61 8.84 -17.20
CA GLU A 132 -20.64 9.72 -16.65
C GLU A 132 -20.08 10.65 -15.56
N ALA A 133 -19.27 10.11 -14.64
CA ALA A 133 -18.62 10.89 -13.59
C ALA A 133 -17.65 11.93 -14.17
N LEU A 134 -16.86 11.54 -15.18
CA LEU A 134 -16.00 12.45 -15.94
C LEU A 134 -16.78 13.60 -16.58
N THR A 135 -17.88 13.29 -17.27
CA THR A 135 -18.74 14.29 -17.93
C THR A 135 -19.34 15.26 -16.93
N SER A 136 -19.66 14.80 -15.72
CA SER A 136 -20.21 15.64 -14.65
C SER A 136 -19.16 16.53 -13.96
N SER A 137 -17.87 16.27 -14.20
CA SER A 137 -16.73 17.02 -13.62
C SER A 137 -16.13 18.06 -14.57
N LEU A 138 -16.55 18.09 -15.84
CA LEU A 138 -16.14 19.05 -16.87
C LEU A 138 -17.12 20.23 -16.91
#